data_AF-A0A9W4NRA0-F1
#
_entry.id   AF-A0A9W4NRA0-F1
#
_cell.length_a   1.000
_cell.length_b   1.000
_cell.length_c   1.000
_cell.angle_alpha   90.00
_cell.angle_beta   90.00
_cell.angle_gamma   90.00
#
_symmetry.space_group_name_H-M   'P 1'
#
loop_
_entity.id
_entity.type
_entity.pdbx_description
1 polymer ?
#
loop_
_entity_poly.entity_id
_entity_poly.type
_entity_poly.pdbx_seq_one_letter_code
_entity_poly.pdbx_strand_id
1 'polypeptide(L)' 'MRCPSSLCHLGLYCWQDPHGKKHYKLRSYQLKRLIAFVEKGGALLSHEDVPDNFREELYMEEWYKLESQQS' A
#
# COMPACT_ATOMS: atom_id res chain seq x y z
N MET A 1 2.66 -5.75 -5.73
CA MET A 1 1.78 -6.86 -5.30
C MET A 1 0.45 -6.74 -6.02
N ARG A 2 0.00 -7.80 -6.66
CA ARG A 2 -1.25 -7.78 -7.42
C ARG A 2 -2.40 -7.98 -6.44
N CYS A 3 -3.46 -7.17 -6.54
CA CYS A 3 -4.62 -7.38 -5.69
C CYS A 3 -5.22 -8.78 -5.97
N PRO A 4 -5.51 -9.59 -4.93
CA PRO A 4 -6.13 -10.90 -5.12
C PRO A 4 -7.61 -10.80 -5.52
N SER A 5 -8.25 -9.66 -5.25
CA SER A 5 -9.67 -9.44 -5.55
C SER A 5 -9.87 -8.71 -6.87
N SER A 6 -10.57 -9.35 -7.80
CA SER A 6 -11.03 -8.73 -9.05
C SER A 6 -12.05 -7.60 -8.82
N LEU A 7 -12.67 -7.54 -7.63
CA LEU A 7 -13.64 -6.54 -7.23
C LEU A 7 -13.01 -5.38 -6.43
N CYS A 8 -11.68 -5.31 -6.33
CA CYS A 8 -11.03 -4.24 -5.61
C CYS A 8 -11.20 -2.90 -6.35
N HIS A 9 -11.96 -1.99 -5.75
CA HIS A 9 -12.22 -0.65 -6.28
C HIS A 9 -10.96 0.24 -6.37
N LEU A 10 -9.84 -0.18 -5.76
CA LEU A 10 -8.57 0.57 -5.77
C LEU A 10 -7.69 0.24 -6.99
N GLY A 11 -8.07 -0.77 -7.78
CA GLY A 11 -7.41 -1.17 -9.02
C GLY A 11 -6.47 -2.37 -8.86
N LEU A 12 -5.57 -2.54 -9.84
CA LEU A 12 -4.70 -3.72 -9.97
C LEU A 12 -3.67 -3.87 -8.83
N TYR A 13 -3.26 -2.75 -8.24
CA TYR A 13 -2.24 -2.69 -7.20
C TYR A 13 -2.81 -2.04 -5.95
N CYS A 14 -2.86 -2.82 -4.88
CA CYS A 14 -3.20 -2.32 -3.56
C CYS A 14 -2.36 -3.05 -2.51
N TRP A 15 -2.33 -2.46 -1.32
CA TRP A 15 -1.85 -3.12 -0.13
C TRP A 15 -3.03 -3.34 0.82
N GLN A 16 -3.34 -4.60 1.11
CA GLN A 16 -4.23 -5.01 2.17
C GLN A 16 -3.49 -5.00 3.52
N ASP A 17 -4.04 -4.26 4.47
CA ASP A 17 -3.60 -4.23 5.85
C ASP A 17 -3.79 -5.61 6.50
N PRO A 18 -2.74 -6.22 7.09
CA PRO A 18 -2.82 -7.53 7.71
C PRO A 18 -3.79 -7.58 8.90
N HIS A 19 -3.95 -6.47 9.62
CA HIS A 19 -4.79 -6.35 10.82
C HIS A 19 -6.23 -5.99 10.47
N GLY A 20 -6.41 -4.87 9.77
CA GLY A 20 -7.74 -4.32 9.48
C GLY A 20 -8.41 -4.91 8.24
N LYS A 21 -7.67 -5.68 7.42
CA LYS A 21 -8.07 -6.16 6.09
C LYS A 21 -8.51 -5.06 5.12
N LYS A 22 -8.34 -3.78 5.49
CA LYS A 22 -8.60 -2.62 4.63
C LYS A 22 -7.56 -2.59 3.52
N HIS A 23 -8.01 -2.25 2.31
CA HIS A 23 -7.12 -2.06 1.18
C HIS A 23 -6.73 -0.59 1.05
N TYR A 24 -5.46 -0.37 0.71
CA TYR A 24 -4.87 0.94 0.45
C TYR A 24 -4.36 0.97 -0.98
N LYS A 25 -4.65 2.07 -1.70
CA LYS A 25 -4.23 2.22 -3.09
C LYS A 25 -2.73 2.47 -3.14
N LEU A 26 -2.01 1.66 -3.92
CA LEU A 26 -0.60 1.90 -4.19
C LEU A 26 -0.45 2.84 -5.38
N ARG A 27 0.11 4.03 -5.14
CA ARG A 27 0.45 5.00 -6.20
C ARG A 27 1.80 4.66 -6.83
N SER A 28 2.07 5.26 -7.98
CA SER A 28 3.29 5.03 -8.76
C SER A 28 4.58 5.27 -7.95
N TYR A 29 4.60 6.26 -7.06
CA TYR A 29 5.75 6.55 -6.20
C TYR A 29 6.03 5.42 -5.19
N GLN A 30 5.00 4.96 -4.48
CA GLN A 30 5.11 3.83 -3.54
C GLN A 30 5.54 2.56 -4.26
N LEU A 31 4.98 2.29 -5.44
CA LEU A 31 5.38 1.16 -6.28
C LEU A 31 6.86 1.22 -6.66
N LYS A 32 7.35 2.37 -7.13
CA LYS A 32 8.78 2.56 -7.47
C LYS A 32 9.69 2.29 -6.27
N ARG A 33 9.30 2.77 -5.09
CA ARG A 33 10.07 2.55 -3.86
C ARG A 33 10.04 1.10 -3.38
N LEU A 34 8.91 0.42 -3.51
CA LEU A 34 8.82 -1.02 -3.22
C LEU A 34 9.69 -1.85 -4.18
N ILE A 35 9.73 -1.47 -5.46
CA ILE A 35 10.64 -2.07 -6.44
C ILE A 35 12.10 -1.86 -6.01
N ALA A 36 12.49 -0.62 -5.68
CA ALA A 36 13.84 -0.32 -5.21
C ALA A 36 14.21 -1.05 -3.91
N PHE A 37 13.25 -1.30 -3.02
CA PHE A 37 13.45 -2.11 -1.82
C PHE A 37 13.81 -3.56 -2.17
N VAL A 38 13.07 -4.17 -3.11
CA VAL A 38 13.34 -5.54 -3.59
C VAL A 38 14.68 -5.62 -4.31
N GLU A 39 14.99 -4.64 -5.17
CA GLU A 39 16.28 -4.58 -5.88
C GLU A 39 17.49 -4.51 -4.95
N LYS A 40 17.32 -3.94 -3.74
CA LYS A 40 18.35 -3.87 -2.70
C LYS A 40 18.46 -5.14 -1.85
N GLY A 41 17.72 -6.19 -2.18
CA GLY A 41 17.70 -7.46 -1.45
C GLY A 41 16.59 -7.58 -0.41
N GLY A 42 15.64 -6.64 -0.38
CA GLY A 42 14.43 -6.76 0.44
C GLY A 42 13.49 -7.86 -0.07
N ALA A 43 12.82 -8.57 0.83
CA ALA A 43 11.80 -9.55 0.48
C ALA A 43 10.43 -8.88 0.39
N LEU A 44 9.68 -9.12 -0.70
CA LEU A 44 8.31 -8.62 -0.89
C LEU A 44 7.44 -9.68 -1.58
N LEU A 45 7.17 -10.78 -0.87
CA LEU A 45 6.43 -11.93 -1.42
C LEU A 45 4.91 -11.78 -1.22
N SER A 46 4.52 -11.11 -0.14
CA SER A 46 3.17 -11.01 0.35
C SER A 46 2.85 -9.60 0.87
N HIS A 47 1.60 -9.41 1.31
CA HIS A 47 1.17 -8.18 1.98
C HIS A 47 1.84 -7.94 3.33
N GLU A 48 2.32 -9.01 3.97
CA GLU A 48 2.96 -8.95 5.28
C GLU A 48 4.42 -8.51 5.19
N ASP A 49 5.03 -8.60 4.01
CA ASP A 49 6.44 -8.24 3.78
C ASP A 49 6.64 -6.74 3.49
N VAL A 50 5.56 -5.97 3.39
CA VAL A 50 5.66 -4.51 3.25
C VAL A 50 6.27 -3.91 4.52
N PRO A 51 7.40 -3.18 4.46
CA PRO A 51 8.04 -2.63 5.65
C PRO A 51 7.20 -1.54 6.33
N ASP A 52 7.37 -1.38 7.65
CA ASP A 52 6.51 -0.49 8.46
C ASP A 52 6.51 0.96 7.99
N ASN A 53 7.65 1.49 7.55
CA ASN A 53 7.71 2.85 7.02
C ASN A 53 6.81 3.07 5.78
N PHE A 54 6.61 2.04 4.94
CA PHE A 54 5.65 2.11 3.83
C PHE A 54 4.21 2.04 4.32
N ARG A 55 3.94 1.27 5.38
CA ARG A 55 2.61 1.16 6.00
C ARG A 55 2.20 2.51 6.61
N GLU A 56 3.10 3.12 7.37
CA GLU A 56 2.91 4.45 7.97
C GLU A 56 2.59 5.50 6.91
N GLU A 57 3.32 5.54 5.80
CA GLU A 57 3.04 6.46 4.70
C GLU A 57 1.64 6.26 4.09
N LEU A 58 1.22 5.01 3.91
CA LEU A 58 -0.13 4.70 3.41
C LEU A 58 -1.22 5.15 4.39
N TYR A 59 -0.98 4.98 5.69
CA TYR A 59 -1.89 5.44 6.73
C TYR A 59 -1.96 6.97 6.78
N MET A 60 -0.82 7.66 6.70
CA MET A 60 -0.76 9.13 6.67
C MET A 60 -1.46 9.69 5.42
N GLU A 61 -1.17 9.17 4.23
CA GLU A 61 -1.84 9.61 3.00
C GLU A 61 -3.36 9.44 3.06
N GLU A 62 -3.84 8.37 3.68
CA GLU A 62 -5.26 8.15 3.87
C GLU A 62 -5.86 9.13 4.88
N TRP A 63 -5.18 9.36 6.00
CA TRP A 63 -5.59 10.31 7.02
C TRP A 63 -5.73 11.72 6.45
N TYR A 64 -4.72 12.20 5.70
CA TYR A 64 -4.77 13.51 5.04
C TYR A 64 -5.92 13.64 4.03
N LYS A 65 -6.23 12.58 3.27
CA LYS A 65 -7.40 12.60 2.37
C LYS A 65 -8.70 12.76 3.13
N LEU A 66 -8.86 12.00 4.22
CA LEU A 66 -10.07 12.04 5.04
C LEU A 66 -10.22 13.40 5.72
N GLU A 67 -9.13 14.02 6.17
CA GLU A 67 -9.17 15.34 6.78
C GLU A 67 -9.48 16.43 5.73
N SER A 68 -8.85 16.36 4.54
CA SER A 68 -9.14 17.29 3.44
C SER A 68 -10.58 17.21 2.93
N GLN A 69 -11.27 16.09 3.12
CA GLN A 69 -12.68 15.93 2.73
C GLN A 69 -13.66 16.45 3.80
N GLN A 70 -13.18 16.79 4.98
CA GLN A 70 -13.99 17.30 6.10
C GLN A 70 -13.89 18.83 6.26
N SER A 71 -13.08 19.51 5.46
CA SER A 71 -12.98 20.98 5.36
C SER A 71 -13.78 21.53 4.19
#